data_AF-J3DKA0-F1
#
_entry.id   AF-J3DKA0-F1
#
_cell.length_a   1.000
_cell.length_b   1.000
_cell.length_c   1.000
_cell.angle_alpha   90.00
_cell.angle_beta   90.00
_cell.angle_gamma   90.00
#
_symmetry.space_group_name_H-M   'P 1'
#
loop_
_entity.id
_entity.type
_entity.pdbx_description
1 polymer ?
#
loop_
_entity_poly.entity_id
_entity_poly.type
_entity_poly.pdbx_seq_one_letter_code
_entity_poly.pdbx_strand_id
1 'polypeptide(L)'
;MNKSYYFESKYKKWSITAVVCIIMGGWLWYMLWASSISHNIILKKSVPEWTTYISFGVLIGSFFFIHAFYLRTFNKTIKYLCNAFFGGFCLGFVLSLNCYDVYVYLFPDKIIGYKSEYEVVFPGPSRGKHGHCEAGVWLKDQNTSRWIQLCTNKEFLRSHRKQGMTGVWVSSRVNKIGTYIVKYEFIYM
;
A
#
# COMPACT_ATOMS: atom_id res chain seq x y z
N MET A 1 -32.31 36.78 20.37
CA MET A 1 -31.30 35.81 20.83
C MET A 1 -31.18 34.50 20.02
N ASN A 2 -32.03 34.21 19.02
CA ASN A 2 -31.96 32.94 18.27
C ASN A 2 -30.95 32.89 17.10
N LYS A 3 -30.55 34.04 16.53
CA LYS A 3 -29.66 34.07 15.35
C LYS A 3 -28.19 33.73 15.67
N SER A 4 -27.66 34.07 16.85
CA SER A 4 -26.26 33.78 17.21
C SER A 4 -26.05 32.28 17.46
N TYR A 5 -26.95 31.63 18.22
CA TYR A 5 -26.92 30.19 18.46
C TYR A 5 -27.01 29.36 17.16
N TYR A 6 -27.83 29.79 16.21
CA TYR A 6 -27.93 29.13 14.90
C TYR A 6 -26.63 29.26 14.09
N PHE A 7 -26.02 30.44 14.08
CA PHE A 7 -24.77 30.72 13.36
C PHE A 7 -23.57 29.96 13.94
N GLU A 8 -23.46 29.90 15.27
CA GLU A 8 -22.41 29.18 15.99
C GLU A 8 -22.50 27.66 15.74
N SER A 9 -23.72 27.10 15.71
CA SER A 9 -23.94 25.70 15.34
C SER A 9 -23.55 25.39 13.89
N LYS A 10 -23.75 26.36 12.98
CA LYS A 10 -23.41 26.22 11.56
C LYS A 10 -21.90 26.29 11.37
N TYR A 11 -21.22 27.25 11.98
CA TYR A 11 -19.75 27.35 11.93
C TYR A 11 -19.09 26.10 12.50
N LYS A 12 -19.54 25.62 13.67
CA LYS A 12 -19.04 24.38 14.30
C LYS A 12 -19.19 23.16 13.38
N LYS A 13 -20.34 23.00 12.71
CA LYS A 13 -20.55 21.94 11.72
C LYS A 13 -19.59 22.05 10.54
N TRP A 14 -19.40 23.25 9.99
CA TRP A 14 -18.47 23.49 8.89
C TRP A 14 -17.02 23.21 9.29
N SER A 15 -16.60 23.59 10.49
CA SER A 15 -15.28 23.27 11.02
C SER A 15 -15.09 21.76 11.18
N ILE A 16 -16.07 21.03 11.72
CA ILE A 16 -16.01 19.56 11.84
C ILE A 16 -15.89 18.93 10.44
N THR A 17 -16.72 19.35 9.49
CA THR A 17 -16.66 18.84 8.12
C THR A 17 -15.29 19.13 7.48
N ALA A 18 -14.74 20.33 7.65
CA ALA A 18 -13.42 20.68 7.15
C ALA A 18 -12.32 19.79 7.73
N VAL A 19 -12.35 19.54 9.05
CA VAL A 19 -11.40 18.63 9.71
C VAL A 19 -11.50 17.22 9.15
N VAL A 20 -12.72 16.69 8.98
CA VAL A 20 -12.94 15.36 8.38
C VAL A 20 -12.41 15.30 6.94
N CYS A 21 -12.66 16.33 6.14
CA CYS A 21 -12.14 16.41 4.77
C CYS A 21 -10.61 16.44 4.73
N ILE A 22 -9.96 17.17 5.64
CA ILE A 22 -8.49 17.23 5.74
C ILE A 22 -7.92 15.85 6.11
N ILE A 23 -8.51 15.19 7.11
CA ILE A 23 -8.07 13.84 7.52
C ILE A 23 -8.23 12.86 6.37
N MET A 24 -9.37 12.88 5.68
CA MET A 24 -9.62 12.00 4.54
C MET A 24 -8.68 12.29 3.38
N GLY A 25 -8.40 13.56 3.08
CA GLY A 25 -7.44 13.96 2.06
C GLY A 25 -6.03 13.51 2.38
N GLY A 26 -5.58 13.69 3.63
CA GLY A 26 -4.29 13.20 4.10
C GLY A 26 -4.16 11.68 4.03
N TRP A 27 -5.24 10.96 4.34
CA TRP A 27 -5.27 9.51 4.22
C TRP A 27 -5.20 9.04 2.76
N LEU A 28 -5.96 9.67 1.85
CA LEU A 28 -5.87 9.35 0.42
C LEU A 28 -4.47 9.63 -0.15
N TRP A 29 -3.85 10.72 0.27
CA TRP A 29 -2.47 11.04 -0.09
C TRP A 29 -1.49 9.95 0.41
N TYR A 30 -1.62 9.54 1.67
CA TYR A 30 -0.84 8.44 2.24
C TYR A 30 -1.01 7.16 1.44
N MET A 31 -2.24 6.79 1.06
CA MET A 31 -2.50 5.56 0.31
C MET A 31 -1.87 5.58 -1.09
N LEU A 32 -1.91 6.72 -1.79
CA LEU A 32 -1.26 6.89 -3.08
C LEU A 32 0.26 6.76 -2.95
N TRP A 33 0.84 7.42 -1.95
CA TRP A 33 2.26 7.34 -1.65
C TRP A 33 2.69 5.90 -1.29
N ALA A 34 1.95 5.23 -0.39
CA ALA A 34 2.20 3.87 0.04
C ALA A 34 2.10 2.86 -1.12
N SER A 35 1.12 3.04 -2.01
CA SER A 35 0.97 2.19 -3.20
C SER A 35 2.13 2.41 -4.19
N SER A 36 2.62 3.66 -4.31
CA SER A 36 3.75 3.97 -5.18
C SER A 36 5.05 3.30 -4.71
N ILE A 37 5.29 3.19 -3.41
CA ILE A 37 6.48 2.51 -2.87
C ILE A 37 6.36 0.98 -2.96
N SER A 38 5.14 0.44 -2.77
CA SER A 38 4.86 -1.01 -2.78
C SER A 38 5.34 -1.70 -4.06
N HIS A 39 5.29 -1.01 -5.22
CA HIS A 39 5.78 -1.54 -6.50
C HIS A 39 7.27 -1.90 -6.54
N ASN A 40 8.07 -1.42 -5.58
CA ASN A 40 9.49 -1.73 -5.47
C ASN A 40 9.80 -2.59 -4.23
N ILE A 41 8.78 -3.09 -3.53
CA ILE A 41 8.92 -3.83 -2.28
C ILE A 41 8.63 -5.31 -2.49
N ILE A 42 9.40 -6.13 -1.80
CA ILE A 42 9.28 -7.57 -1.81
C ILE A 42 9.23 -8.03 -0.36
N LEU A 43 8.08 -8.54 0.05
CA LEU A 43 7.91 -9.12 1.38
C LEU A 43 8.32 -10.59 1.38
N LYS A 44 8.88 -11.07 2.50
CA LYS A 44 9.13 -12.50 2.68
C LYS A 44 7.82 -13.27 2.70
N LYS A 45 7.85 -14.50 2.20
CA LYS A 45 6.67 -15.39 2.16
C LYS A 45 6.11 -15.69 3.56
N SER A 46 6.93 -15.57 4.61
CA SER A 46 6.52 -15.76 5.99
C SER A 46 5.63 -14.64 6.54
N VAL A 47 5.51 -13.50 5.85
CA VAL A 47 4.73 -12.35 6.31
C VAL A 47 3.25 -12.58 5.97
N PRO A 48 2.35 -12.66 6.97
CA PRO A 48 0.95 -12.98 6.73
C PRO A 48 0.14 -11.70 6.41
N GLU A 49 0.38 -11.10 5.25
CA GLU A 49 -0.23 -9.83 4.84
C GLU A 49 -1.76 -9.86 4.90
N TRP A 50 -2.37 -10.74 4.08
CA TRP A 50 -3.82 -10.86 3.97
C TRP A 50 -4.49 -11.21 5.29
N THR A 51 -3.89 -12.11 6.07
CA THR A 51 -4.40 -12.46 7.39
C THR A 51 -4.41 -11.25 8.30
N THR A 52 -3.33 -10.44 8.30
CA THR A 52 -3.25 -9.24 9.13
C THR A 52 -4.32 -8.23 8.73
N TYR A 53 -4.50 -7.98 7.43
CA TYR A 53 -5.49 -7.02 6.93
C TYR A 53 -6.93 -7.45 7.26
N ILE A 54 -7.24 -8.73 7.07
CA ILE A 54 -8.55 -9.29 7.41
C ILE A 54 -8.78 -9.26 8.92
N SER A 55 -7.80 -9.66 9.73
CA SER A 55 -7.89 -9.62 11.19
C SER A 55 -8.13 -8.20 11.70
N PHE A 56 -7.39 -7.21 11.19
CA PHE A 56 -7.58 -5.81 11.58
C PHE A 56 -8.97 -5.30 11.17
N GLY A 57 -9.44 -5.64 9.98
CA GLY A 57 -10.82 -5.39 9.54
C GLY A 57 -11.84 -5.98 10.53
N VAL A 58 -11.70 -7.26 10.90
CA VAL A 58 -12.64 -7.93 11.84
C VAL A 58 -12.62 -7.27 13.21
N LEU A 59 -11.46 -6.85 13.72
CA LEU A 59 -11.34 -6.16 15.00
C LEU A 59 -12.12 -4.83 15.00
N ILE A 60 -11.91 -3.99 13.99
CA ILE A 60 -12.62 -2.71 13.87
C ILE A 60 -14.11 -2.92 13.57
N GLY A 61 -14.46 -3.87 12.72
CA GLY A 61 -15.85 -4.24 12.45
C GLY A 61 -16.60 -4.68 13.70
N SER A 62 -15.97 -5.53 14.52
CA SER A 62 -16.52 -5.97 15.81
C SER A 62 -16.73 -4.80 16.78
N PHE A 63 -15.78 -3.87 16.85
CA PHE A 63 -15.91 -2.67 17.67
C PHE A 63 -17.14 -1.83 17.26
N PHE A 64 -17.33 -1.61 15.96
CA PHE A 64 -18.49 -0.87 15.43
C PHE A 64 -19.82 -1.61 15.67
N PHE A 65 -19.82 -2.94 15.53
CA PHE A 65 -20.97 -3.77 15.84
C PHE A 65 -21.38 -3.63 17.32
N ILE A 66 -20.42 -3.80 18.22
CA ILE A 66 -20.63 -3.70 19.68
C ILE A 66 -21.11 -2.30 20.05
N HIS A 67 -20.48 -1.26 19.51
CA HIS A 67 -20.88 0.12 19.73
C HIS A 67 -22.31 0.41 19.24
N ALA A 68 -22.67 -0.08 18.05
CA ALA A 68 -24.02 0.04 17.50
C ALA A 68 -25.06 -0.74 18.32
N PHE A 69 -24.65 -1.86 18.92
CA PHE A 69 -25.48 -2.67 19.81
C PHE A 69 -25.76 -1.96 21.13
N TYR A 70 -24.74 -1.39 21.79
CA TYR A 70 -24.89 -0.72 23.08
C TYR A 70 -25.59 0.64 23.01
N LEU A 71 -25.32 1.46 21.98
CA LEU A 71 -25.93 2.79 21.87
C LEU A 71 -27.43 2.77 21.55
N ARG A 72 -27.97 1.64 21.10
CA ARG A 72 -29.35 1.58 20.62
C ARG A 72 -30.10 0.43 21.27
N THR A 73 -30.56 0.70 22.48
CA THR A 73 -31.44 -0.13 23.32
C THR A 73 -32.61 -0.69 22.49
N PHE A 74 -32.53 -1.99 22.18
CA PHE A 74 -33.65 -2.91 21.93
C PHE A 74 -34.52 -2.85 20.66
N ASN A 75 -34.34 -1.93 19.71
CA ASN A 75 -35.30 -1.87 18.58
C ASN A 75 -34.69 -1.72 17.17
N LYS A 76 -33.82 -2.66 16.76
CA LYS A 76 -33.29 -2.68 15.38
C LYS A 76 -33.17 -4.04 14.72
N THR A 77 -33.51 -4.04 13.43
CA THR A 77 -33.29 -5.11 12.46
C THR A 77 -31.81 -5.50 12.42
N ILE A 78 -31.52 -6.80 12.45
CA ILE A 78 -30.19 -7.42 12.27
C ILE A 78 -29.38 -6.74 11.14
N LYS A 79 -30.08 -6.35 10.06
CA LYS A 79 -29.54 -5.58 8.93
C LYS A 79 -28.69 -4.36 9.34
N TYR A 80 -29.10 -3.58 10.33
CA TYR A 80 -28.32 -2.40 10.74
C TYR A 80 -27.02 -2.78 11.45
N LEU A 81 -27.05 -3.81 12.30
CA LEU A 81 -25.85 -4.29 12.99
C LEU A 81 -24.84 -4.88 11.99
N CYS A 82 -25.32 -5.67 11.02
CA CYS A 82 -24.48 -6.15 9.92
C CYS A 82 -23.89 -5.01 9.10
N ASN A 83 -24.67 -3.95 8.80
CA ASN A 83 -24.15 -2.78 8.10
C ASN A 83 -23.09 -2.03 8.91
N ALA A 84 -23.26 -1.91 10.23
CA ALA A 84 -22.27 -1.29 11.11
C ALA A 84 -20.96 -2.10 11.14
N PHE A 85 -21.08 -3.44 11.27
CA PHE A 85 -19.94 -4.34 11.19
C PHE A 85 -19.21 -4.21 9.86
N PHE A 86 -19.94 -4.30 8.74
CA PHE A 86 -19.35 -4.25 7.41
C PHE A 86 -18.67 -2.90 7.14
N GLY A 87 -19.30 -1.80 7.57
CA GLY A 87 -18.70 -0.46 7.48
C GLY A 87 -17.39 -0.36 8.27
N GLY A 88 -17.38 -0.84 9.52
CA GLY A 88 -16.16 -0.89 10.35
C GLY A 88 -15.11 -1.84 9.78
N PHE A 89 -15.51 -2.98 9.22
CA PHE A 89 -14.63 -3.94 8.58
C PHE A 89 -13.93 -3.34 7.37
N CYS A 90 -14.69 -2.73 6.45
CA CYS A 90 -14.13 -2.07 5.28
C CYS A 90 -13.17 -0.96 5.68
N LEU A 91 -13.53 -0.16 6.70
CA LEU A 91 -12.66 0.89 7.22
C LEU A 91 -11.34 0.31 7.76
N GLY A 92 -11.41 -0.68 8.67
CA GLY A 92 -10.21 -1.30 9.24
C GLY A 92 -9.33 -1.96 8.19
N PHE A 93 -9.94 -2.72 7.27
CA PHE A 93 -9.23 -3.37 6.17
C PHE A 93 -8.46 -2.35 5.34
N VAL A 94 -9.14 -1.31 4.87
CA VAL A 94 -8.57 -0.27 4.00
C VAL A 94 -7.48 0.54 4.71
N LEU A 95 -7.63 0.83 6.01
CA LEU A 95 -6.61 1.49 6.82
C LEU A 95 -5.35 0.64 7.02
N SER A 96 -5.48 -0.69 7.01
CA SER A 96 -4.37 -1.62 7.24
C SER A 96 -3.53 -1.92 6.00
N LEU A 97 -4.03 -1.59 4.81
CA LEU A 97 -3.34 -1.87 3.54
C LEU A 97 -1.96 -1.19 3.48
N ASN A 98 -1.01 -1.87 2.84
CA ASN A 98 0.38 -1.42 2.63
C ASN A 98 1.18 -1.18 3.94
N CYS A 99 0.68 -1.56 5.11
CA CYS A 99 1.37 -1.29 6.38
C CYS A 99 2.74 -1.97 6.45
N TYR A 100 2.86 -3.21 5.94
CA TYR A 100 4.14 -3.93 5.86
C TYR A 100 5.11 -3.30 4.87
N ASP A 101 4.61 -2.85 3.72
CA ASP A 101 5.42 -2.18 2.71
C ASP A 101 6.00 -0.87 3.25
N VAL A 102 5.15 -0.05 3.88
CA VAL A 102 5.58 1.19 4.53
C VAL A 102 6.60 0.90 5.63
N TYR A 103 6.41 -0.17 6.42
CA TYR A 103 7.37 -0.59 7.42
C TYR A 103 8.75 -0.94 6.82
N VAL A 104 8.78 -1.71 5.73
CA VAL A 104 10.03 -2.06 5.02
C VAL A 104 10.74 -0.82 4.49
N TYR A 105 9.98 0.14 3.98
CA TYR A 105 10.54 1.38 3.44
C TYR A 105 11.14 2.29 4.53
N LEU A 106 10.43 2.46 5.65
CA LEU A 106 10.82 3.39 6.74
C LEU A 106 11.90 2.82 7.66
N PHE A 107 11.94 1.50 7.87
CA PHE A 107 12.84 0.85 8.82
C PHE A 107 13.77 -0.17 8.13
N PRO A 108 14.76 0.30 7.36
CA PRO A 108 15.78 -0.58 6.79
C PRO A 108 16.85 -0.94 7.82
N ASP A 109 17.21 -2.22 7.90
CA ASP A 109 18.30 -2.68 8.78
C ASP A 109 19.67 -2.42 8.14
N LYS A 110 19.76 -2.63 6.82
CA LYS A 110 21.01 -2.44 6.05
C LYS A 110 20.74 -2.19 4.58
N ILE A 111 21.75 -1.68 3.89
CA ILE A 111 21.76 -1.49 2.44
C ILE A 111 22.70 -2.54 1.84
N ILE A 112 22.23 -3.28 0.85
CA ILE A 112 23.03 -4.30 0.16
C ILE A 112 23.04 -4.05 -1.35
N GLY A 113 24.18 -4.37 -1.97
CA GLY A 113 24.34 -4.42 -3.42
C GLY A 113 24.61 -5.85 -3.85
N TYR A 114 23.91 -6.34 -4.88
CA TYR A 114 24.10 -7.69 -5.38
C TYR A 114 23.90 -7.80 -6.89
N LYS A 115 24.54 -8.80 -7.49
CA LYS A 115 24.29 -9.20 -8.88
C LYS A 115 23.07 -10.10 -8.93
N SER A 116 22.15 -9.80 -9.85
CA SER A 116 21.00 -10.64 -10.16
C SER A 116 20.95 -10.90 -11.66
N GLU A 117 20.42 -12.06 -12.01
CA GLU A 117 19.88 -12.31 -13.36
C GLU A 117 18.64 -11.44 -13.56
N TYR A 118 18.33 -11.13 -14.83
CA TYR A 118 17.15 -10.36 -15.18
C TYR A 118 16.46 -10.92 -16.43
N GLU A 119 15.15 -10.75 -16.49
CA GLU A 119 14.37 -11.00 -17.71
C GLU A 119 13.58 -9.75 -18.08
N VAL A 120 13.49 -9.43 -19.37
CA VAL A 120 12.73 -8.28 -19.87
C VAL A 120 11.49 -8.77 -20.57
N VAL A 121 10.33 -8.23 -20.22
CA VAL A 121 9.04 -8.60 -20.79
C VAL A 121 8.28 -7.39 -21.31
N PHE A 122 7.48 -7.62 -22.36
CA PHE A 122 6.61 -6.63 -23.00
C PHE A 122 5.23 -7.25 -23.23
N PRO A 123 4.12 -6.63 -22.75
CA PRO A 123 4.08 -5.44 -21.90
C PRO A 123 4.63 -5.72 -20.49
N GLY A 124 4.92 -4.65 -19.75
CA GLY A 124 5.32 -4.73 -18.35
C GLY A 124 4.14 -5.00 -17.39
N PRO A 125 4.38 -4.88 -16.07
CA PRO A 125 3.34 -5.13 -15.07
C PRO A 125 2.17 -4.16 -15.24
N SER A 126 0.98 -4.59 -14.83
CA SER A 126 -0.20 -3.72 -14.78
C SER A 126 0.01 -2.61 -13.75
N ARG A 127 -0.37 -1.38 -14.10
CA ARG A 127 -0.46 -0.22 -13.19
C ARG A 127 -1.91 0.07 -12.78
N GLY A 128 -2.77 -0.94 -12.83
CA GLY A 128 -4.19 -0.84 -12.52
C GLY A 128 -5.09 -1.12 -13.72
N LYS A 129 -6.36 -0.74 -13.61
CA LYS A 129 -7.44 -1.18 -14.53
C LYS A 129 -7.25 -0.75 -15.99
N HIS A 130 -6.57 0.37 -16.26
CA HIS A 130 -6.49 0.96 -17.60
C HIS A 130 -5.06 1.21 -18.10
N GLY A 131 -4.04 0.60 -17.49
CA GLY A 131 -2.66 0.89 -17.86
C GLY A 131 -1.71 -0.26 -17.58
N HIS A 132 -0.84 -0.53 -18.54
CA HIS A 132 0.33 -1.38 -18.37
C HIS A 132 1.59 -0.53 -18.48
N CYS A 133 2.62 -0.93 -17.77
CA CYS A 133 3.98 -0.46 -18.08
C CYS A 133 4.33 -0.86 -19.50
N GLU A 134 5.06 0.00 -20.22
CA GLU A 134 5.52 -0.32 -21.56
C GLU A 134 6.40 -1.58 -21.58
N ALA A 135 7.21 -1.74 -20.54
CA ALA A 135 8.11 -2.87 -20.35
C ALA A 135 8.23 -3.22 -18.87
N GLY A 136 8.60 -4.47 -18.57
CA GLY A 136 8.87 -4.95 -17.23
C GLY A 136 10.26 -5.57 -17.15
N VAL A 137 10.93 -5.41 -16.01
CA VAL A 137 12.18 -6.10 -15.70
C VAL A 137 11.96 -6.99 -14.50
N TRP A 138 12.08 -8.30 -14.70
CA TRP A 138 12.09 -9.28 -13.62
C TRP A 138 13.47 -9.32 -12.99
N LEU A 139 13.50 -9.23 -11.66
CA LEU A 139 14.69 -9.31 -10.84
C LEU A 139 14.47 -10.34 -9.74
N LYS A 140 15.50 -11.13 -9.42
CA LYS A 140 15.46 -12.05 -8.29
C LYS A 140 16.11 -11.40 -7.08
N ASP A 141 15.34 -11.21 -6.02
CA ASP A 141 15.88 -10.69 -4.77
C ASP A 141 16.59 -11.76 -3.97
N GLN A 142 17.80 -11.47 -3.51
CA GLN A 142 18.62 -12.41 -2.73
C GLN A 142 18.12 -12.55 -1.30
N ASN A 143 17.52 -11.52 -0.69
CA ASN A 143 17.08 -11.56 0.71
C ASN A 143 15.77 -12.34 0.90
N THR A 144 14.85 -12.23 -0.05
CA THR A 144 13.56 -12.93 -0.02
C THR A 144 13.53 -14.19 -0.89
N SER A 145 14.50 -14.39 -1.78
CA SER A 145 14.52 -15.41 -2.84
C SER A 145 13.30 -15.35 -3.78
N ARG A 146 12.62 -14.21 -3.83
CA ARG A 146 11.43 -13.99 -4.66
C ARG A 146 11.77 -13.15 -5.88
N TRP A 147 11.01 -13.36 -6.94
CA TRP A 147 11.05 -12.53 -8.13
C TRP A 147 10.14 -11.30 -7.95
N ILE A 148 10.60 -10.15 -8.43
CA ILE A 148 9.82 -8.92 -8.56
C ILE A 148 9.86 -8.44 -10.00
N GLN A 149 8.75 -7.92 -10.50
CA GLN A 149 8.68 -7.27 -11.79
C GLN A 149 8.63 -5.76 -11.59
N LEU A 150 9.69 -5.06 -12.01
CA LEU A 150 9.74 -3.61 -11.98
C LEU A 150 9.23 -3.02 -13.30
N CYS A 151 8.53 -1.89 -13.19
CA CYS A 151 8.07 -1.11 -14.33
C CYS A 151 9.24 -0.37 -14.98
N THR A 152 9.38 -0.48 -16.30
CA THR A 152 10.35 0.32 -17.06
C THR A 152 9.74 0.76 -18.41
N ASN A 153 10.48 1.55 -19.17
CA ASN A 153 10.08 2.02 -20.49
C ASN A 153 11.09 1.60 -21.57
N LYS A 154 10.66 1.66 -22.83
CA LYS A 154 11.49 1.22 -23.96
C LYS A 154 12.77 2.06 -24.12
N GLU A 155 12.69 3.34 -23.80
CA GLU A 155 13.80 4.28 -23.93
C GLU A 155 14.92 4.02 -22.92
N PHE A 156 14.56 3.75 -21.66
CA PHE A 156 15.49 3.37 -20.61
C PHE A 156 16.21 2.08 -20.98
N LEU A 157 15.48 1.08 -21.47
CA LEU A 157 16.08 -0.18 -21.93
C LEU A 157 17.05 0.07 -23.11
N ARG A 158 16.68 0.89 -24.09
CA ARG A 158 17.58 1.19 -25.23
C ARG A 158 18.86 1.91 -24.83
N SER A 159 18.78 2.82 -23.85
CA SER A 159 19.92 3.63 -23.42
C SER A 159 20.82 2.91 -22.42
N HIS A 160 20.25 2.10 -21.51
CA HIS A 160 21.00 1.50 -20.40
C HIS A 160 21.34 0.02 -20.61
N ARG A 161 20.59 -0.73 -21.44
CA ARG A 161 20.88 -2.13 -21.75
C ARG A 161 21.61 -2.23 -23.09
N LYS A 162 22.91 -2.50 -23.05
CA LYS A 162 23.74 -2.75 -24.23
C LYS A 162 23.80 -4.25 -24.55
N GLN A 163 24.10 -4.58 -25.81
CA GLN A 163 24.33 -5.97 -26.22
C GLN A 163 25.49 -6.58 -25.40
N GLY A 164 25.30 -7.80 -24.92
CA GLY A 164 26.25 -8.51 -24.04
C GLY A 164 26.04 -8.29 -22.54
N MET A 165 25.15 -7.37 -22.12
CA MET A 165 24.79 -7.24 -20.70
C MET A 165 23.79 -8.32 -20.28
N THR A 166 24.26 -9.32 -19.54
CA THR A 166 23.46 -10.47 -19.07
C THR A 166 23.08 -10.39 -17.58
N GLY A 167 23.57 -9.37 -16.87
CA GLY A 167 23.29 -9.16 -15.46
C GLY A 167 22.77 -7.78 -15.12
N VAL A 168 22.30 -7.66 -13.89
CA VAL A 168 21.99 -6.37 -13.26
C VAL A 168 22.60 -6.30 -11.87
N TRP A 169 23.18 -5.15 -11.56
CA TRP A 169 23.56 -4.77 -10.22
C TRP A 169 22.37 -4.10 -9.53
N VAL A 170 21.87 -4.70 -8.45
CA VAL A 170 20.71 -4.22 -7.71
C VAL A 170 21.17 -3.65 -6.38
N SER A 171 20.73 -2.42 -6.10
CA SER A 171 20.92 -1.78 -4.78
C SER A 171 19.59 -1.79 -4.04
N SER A 172 19.59 -2.38 -2.84
CA SER A 172 18.37 -2.55 -2.06
C SER A 172 18.56 -2.21 -0.58
N ARG A 173 17.48 -1.74 0.04
CA ARG A 173 17.37 -1.60 1.49
C ARG A 173 16.62 -2.82 2.01
N VAL A 174 17.20 -3.54 2.96
CA VAL A 174 16.64 -4.80 3.46
C VAL A 174 16.38 -4.71 4.94
N ASN A 175 15.36 -5.43 5.39
CA ASN A 175 15.15 -5.72 6.79
C ASN A 175 14.68 -7.18 6.98
N LYS A 176 14.35 -7.54 8.22
CA LYS A 176 13.86 -8.88 8.55
C LYS A 176 12.60 -9.30 7.78
N ILE A 177 11.74 -8.35 7.43
CA ILE A 177 10.40 -8.56 6.86
C ILE A 177 10.44 -8.58 5.32
N GLY A 178 11.30 -7.78 4.70
CA GLY A 178 11.36 -7.67 3.25
C GLY A 178 12.52 -6.82 2.72
N THR A 179 12.39 -6.47 1.44
CA THR A 179 13.38 -5.76 0.65
C THR A 179 12.71 -4.63 -0.12
N TYR A 180 13.29 -3.44 -0.09
CA TYR A 180 12.95 -2.32 -0.95
C TYR A 180 14.05 -2.12 -2.00
N ILE A 181 13.71 -2.24 -3.27
CA ILE A 181 14.64 -2.01 -4.39
C ILE A 181 14.78 -0.51 -4.61
N VAL A 182 16.00 0.02 -4.44
CA VAL A 182 16.29 1.45 -4.62
C VAL A 182 16.57 1.75 -6.09
N LYS A 183 17.44 0.95 -6.70
CA LYS A 183 17.82 1.07 -8.10
C LYS A 183 18.43 -0.21 -8.63
N TYR A 184 18.46 -0.34 -9.95
CA TYR A 184 19.19 -1.39 -10.65
C TYR A 184 19.93 -0.80 -11.85
N GLU A 185 21.07 -1.39 -12.19
CA GLU A 185 21.93 -0.99 -13.31
C GLU A 185 22.33 -2.24 -14.11
N PHE A 186 22.23 -2.19 -15.43
CA PHE A 186 22.65 -3.32 -16.28
C PHE A 186 24.17 -3.43 -16.30
N ILE A 187 24.68 -4.66 -16.19
CA ILE A 187 26.11 -4.95 -16.14
C ILE A 187 26.47 -6.10 -17.08
N TYR A 188 27.74 -6.12 -17.48
CA TYR A 188 28.37 -7.30 -18.07
C TYR A 188 28.72 -8.28 -16.94
N MET A 189 28.30 -9.54 -17.08
CA MET A 189 28.67 -10.62 -16.15
C MET A 189 29.89 -11.37 -16.65
#